data_AF-A0A0R1NQM1-F1
#
_entry.id   AF-A0A0R1NQM1-F1
#
_cell.length_a   1.000
_cell.length_b   1.000
_cell.length_c   1.000
_cell.angle_alpha   90.00
_cell.angle_beta   90.00
_cell.angle_gamma   90.00
#
_symmetry.space_group_name_H-M   'P 1'
#
loop_
_entity.id
_entity.type
_entity.pdbx_description
1 polymer ?
#
loop_
_entity_poly.entity_id
_entity_poly.type
_entity_poly.pdbx_seq_one_letter_code
_entity_poly.pdbx_strand_id
1 'polypeptide(L)'
;MTIRIVGDIRRGKIQPSLTGNPIVDDALLQNFCDRLKSNLNAIQSPINIIADHFFDPTIPTTDIILMDKQIIHDFPGDLLLPFTIIAVDHSDLVRGNVLNAVNKLKHLENGDPCGSKTYSK
;
A
#
# COMPACT_ATOMS: atom_id res chain seq x y z
N MET A 1 -14.71 4.40 -0.45
CA MET A 1 -13.71 3.34 -0.74
C MET A 1 -12.63 3.40 0.34
N THR A 2 -12.06 2.26 0.76
CA THR A 2 -10.94 2.22 1.71
C THR A 2 -9.66 1.80 0.99
N ILE A 3 -8.58 2.53 1.28
CA ILE A 3 -7.22 2.24 0.81
C ILE A 3 -6.34 2.00 2.04
N ARG A 4 -5.71 0.83 2.10
CA ARG A 4 -4.76 0.46 3.15
C ARG A 4 -3.34 0.70 2.67
N ILE A 5 -2.51 1.36 3.48
CA ILE A 5 -1.09 1.55 3.19
C ILE A 5 -0.29 0.62 4.10
N VAL A 6 0.46 -0.30 3.51
CA VAL A 6 1.29 -1.29 4.22
C VAL A 6 2.76 -0.99 3.92
N GLY A 7 3.42 -0.30 4.85
CA GLY A 7 4.85 0.04 4.78
C GLY A 7 5.73 -0.70 5.79
N ASP A 8 5.14 -1.19 6.87
CA ASP A 8 5.75 -2.05 7.89
C ASP A 8 4.73 -3.10 8.33
N ILE A 9 5.21 -4.21 8.90
CA ILE A 9 4.36 -5.23 9.52
C ILE A 9 4.94 -5.56 10.90
N ARG A 10 4.13 -5.41 11.94
CA ARG A 10 4.56 -5.52 13.35
C ARG A 10 4.35 -6.89 13.96
N ARG A 11 3.73 -7.81 13.23
CA ARG A 11 3.38 -9.15 13.72
C ARG A 11 3.47 -10.19 12.61
N GLY A 12 3.79 -11.43 13.01
CA GLY A 12 3.85 -12.56 12.09
C GLY A 12 5.29 -12.99 11.80
N LYS A 13 5.43 -13.86 10.79
CA LYS A 13 6.72 -14.46 10.42
C LYS A 13 7.65 -13.46 9.75
N ILE A 14 7.10 -12.55 8.96
CA ILE A 14 7.84 -11.44 8.37
C ILE A 14 7.48 -10.16 9.12
N GLN A 15 8.48 -9.38 9.47
CA GLN A 15 8.31 -8.10 10.18
C GLN A 15 9.16 -7.00 9.51
N PRO A 16 8.89 -6.70 8.22
CA PRO A 16 9.52 -5.59 7.52
C PRO A 16 9.24 -4.26 8.23
N SER A 17 10.18 -3.34 8.08
CA SER A 17 10.13 -2.00 8.67
C SER A 17 10.58 -0.97 7.64
N LEU A 18 10.13 0.28 7.78
CA LEU A 18 10.56 1.35 6.87
C LEU A 18 11.98 1.81 7.22
N THR A 19 12.26 1.98 8.50
CA THR A 19 13.56 2.43 9.02
C THR A 19 14.10 1.57 10.15
N GLY A 20 13.26 0.68 10.71
CA GLY A 20 13.58 -0.10 11.91
C GLY A 20 13.26 0.61 13.22
N ASN A 21 12.74 1.84 13.18
CA ASN A 21 12.26 2.57 14.35
C ASN A 21 10.74 2.75 14.27
N PRO A 22 9.94 2.08 15.12
CA PRO A 22 8.47 2.11 15.05
C PRO A 22 7.87 3.53 15.11
N ILE A 23 8.47 4.43 15.90
CA ILE A 23 7.98 5.81 16.05
C ILE A 23 8.21 6.60 14.75
N VAL A 24 9.36 6.39 14.10
CA VAL A 24 9.67 7.02 12.82
C VAL A 24 8.81 6.43 11.72
N ASP A 25 8.65 5.11 11.70
CA ASP A 25 7.85 4.39 10.71
C ASP A 25 6.38 4.83 10.76
N ASP A 26 5.81 4.98 11.96
CA ASP A 26 4.46 5.55 12.17
C ASP A 26 4.34 6.95 11.54
N ALA A 27 5.31 7.84 11.84
CA ALA A 27 5.28 9.21 11.32
C ALA A 27 5.43 9.27 9.79
N LEU A 28 6.30 8.43 9.22
CA LEU A 28 6.52 8.34 7.77
C LEU A 28 5.27 7.84 7.05
N LEU A 29 4.67 6.75 7.55
CA LEU A 29 3.50 6.14 6.94
C LEU A 29 2.28 7.06 7.07
N GLN A 30 2.11 7.72 8.22
CA GLN A 30 1.06 8.72 8.40
C GLN A 30 1.23 9.92 7.46
N ASN A 31 2.44 10.47 7.33
CA ASN A 31 2.72 11.55 6.38
C ASN A 31 2.43 11.13 4.92
N PHE A 32 2.73 9.89 4.54
CA PHE A 32 2.35 9.35 3.24
C PHE A 32 0.82 9.29 3.07
N CYS A 33 0.09 8.79 4.08
CA CYS A 33 -1.37 8.72 4.06
C CYS A 33 -2.01 10.11 3.91
N ASP A 34 -1.55 11.10 4.68
CA ASP A 34 -2.07 12.47 4.65
C ASP A 34 -1.83 13.14 3.30
N ARG A 35 -0.62 12.97 2.73
CA ARG A 35 -0.29 13.47 1.40
C ARG A 35 -1.12 12.80 0.32
N LEU A 36 -1.34 11.48 0.42
CA LEU A 36 -2.12 10.74 -0.55
C LEU A 36 -3.57 11.22 -0.51
N LYS A 37 -4.15 11.33 0.69
CA LYS A 37 -5.50 11.85 0.91
C LYS A 37 -5.65 13.26 0.33
N SER A 38 -4.68 14.14 0.58
CA SER A 38 -4.71 15.51 0.05
C SER A 38 -4.71 15.57 -1.48
N ASN A 39 -4.00 14.64 -2.14
CA ASN A 39 -3.95 14.58 -3.60
C ASN A 39 -5.18 13.88 -4.23
N LEU A 40 -5.85 13.01 -3.48
CA LEU A 40 -7.03 12.28 -3.94
C LEU A 40 -8.36 12.99 -3.62
N ASN A 41 -8.41 13.86 -2.61
CA ASN A 41 -9.60 14.66 -2.28
C ASN A 41 -10.07 15.61 -3.40
N ALA A 42 -9.28 15.76 -4.48
CA ALA A 42 -9.72 16.40 -5.72
C ALA A 42 -10.76 15.56 -6.49
N ILE A 43 -10.98 14.30 -6.11
CA ILE A 43 -11.92 13.34 -6.70
C ILE A 43 -13.12 13.26 -5.74
N GLN A 44 -14.34 13.51 -6.22
CA GLN A 44 -15.58 13.76 -5.46
C GLN A 44 -16.10 12.63 -4.53
N SER A 45 -15.35 11.55 -4.32
CA SER A 45 -15.77 10.43 -3.47
C SER A 45 -15.03 10.41 -2.13
N PRO A 46 -15.69 10.09 -1.01
CA PRO A 46 -15.00 9.92 0.27
C PRO A 46 -14.09 8.69 0.22
N ILE A 47 -12.78 8.94 0.12
CA ILE A 47 -11.74 7.93 0.18
C ILE A 47 -11.20 7.90 1.61
N ASN A 48 -11.32 6.75 2.26
CA ASN A 48 -10.72 6.48 3.56
C ASN A 48 -9.31 5.90 3.33
N ILE A 49 -8.28 6.54 3.88
CA ILE A 49 -6.89 6.08 3.74
C ILE A 49 -6.38 5.79 5.14
N ILE A 50 -5.92 4.56 5.35
CA ILE A 50 -5.45 4.08 6.65
C ILE A 50 -4.07 3.44 6.53
N ALA A 51 -3.20 3.70 7.49
CA ALA A 51 -1.99 2.93 7.70
C ALA A 51 -2.34 1.58 8.33
N ASP A 52 -1.83 0.48 7.78
CA ASP A 52 -2.06 -0.87 8.27
C ASP A 52 -0.73 -1.56 8.61
N HIS A 53 -0.40 -1.52 9.89
CA HIS A 53 0.81 -2.13 10.46
C HIS A 53 0.64 -3.62 10.82
N PHE A 54 -0.56 -4.17 10.62
CA PHE A 54 -0.94 -5.51 11.06
C PHE A 54 -1.58 -6.31 9.94
N PHE A 55 -1.14 -6.05 8.70
CA PHE A 55 -1.63 -6.77 7.53
C PHE A 55 -1.52 -8.29 7.73
N ASP A 56 -2.66 -8.97 7.54
CA ASP A 56 -2.77 -10.42 7.64
C ASP A 56 -3.32 -10.98 6.31
N PRO A 57 -2.51 -11.71 5.52
CA PRO A 57 -2.93 -12.24 4.22
C PRO A 57 -4.00 -13.35 4.34
N THR A 58 -4.30 -13.84 5.55
CA THR A 58 -5.35 -14.84 5.78
C THR A 58 -6.74 -14.24 5.92
N ILE A 59 -6.83 -12.92 6.09
CA ILE A 59 -8.09 -12.20 6.25
C ILE A 59 -8.43 -11.54 4.91
N PRO A 60 -9.46 -12.01 4.19
CA PRO A 60 -9.84 -11.43 2.90
C PRO A 60 -10.38 -10.00 3.09
N THR A 61 -10.08 -9.13 2.13
CA THR A 61 -10.65 -7.78 2.07
C THR A 61 -10.90 -7.36 0.64
N THR A 62 -11.90 -6.48 0.45
CA THR A 62 -12.17 -5.79 -0.82
C THR A 62 -11.44 -4.45 -0.92
N ASP A 63 -10.69 -4.06 0.11
CA ASP A 63 -9.92 -2.82 0.15
C ASP A 63 -8.77 -2.85 -0.88
N ILE A 64 -8.42 -1.68 -1.42
CA ILE A 64 -7.20 -1.54 -2.23
C ILE A 64 -6.02 -1.44 -1.28
N ILE A 65 -4.96 -2.22 -1.53
CA ILE A 65 -3.77 -2.24 -0.69
C ILE A 65 -2.61 -1.60 -1.45
N LEU A 66 -2.08 -0.50 -0.94
CA LEU A 66 -0.80 0.04 -1.39
C LEU A 66 0.28 -0.56 -0.50
N MET A 67 1.09 -1.45 -1.06
CA MET A 67 2.07 -2.21 -0.30
C MET A 67 3.48 -1.91 -0.79
N ASP A 68 4.42 -1.76 0.14
CA ASP A 68 5.84 -1.68 -0.18
C ASP A 68 6.27 -2.91 -0.99
N LYS A 69 6.96 -2.67 -2.11
CA LYS A 69 7.54 -3.72 -2.97
C LYS A 69 8.41 -4.71 -2.20
N GLN A 70 9.14 -4.27 -1.18
CA GLN A 70 9.97 -5.17 -0.36
C GLN A 70 9.08 -6.17 0.39
N ILE A 71 7.97 -5.71 0.95
CA ILE A 71 7.00 -6.55 1.65
C ILE A 71 6.37 -7.56 0.70
N ILE A 72 5.98 -7.12 -0.51
CA ILE A 72 5.42 -8.01 -1.53
C ILE A 72 6.40 -9.13 -1.87
N HIS A 73 7.69 -8.82 -2.00
CA HIS A 73 8.74 -9.78 -2.30
C HIS A 73 8.96 -10.80 -1.16
N ASP A 74 8.76 -10.38 0.09
CA ASP A 74 8.92 -11.24 1.26
C ASP A 74 7.74 -12.21 1.46
N PHE A 75 6.59 -11.96 0.82
CA PHE A 75 5.45 -12.86 0.85
C PHE A 75 5.58 -14.00 -0.18
N PRO A 76 5.23 -15.24 0.20
CA PRO A 76 5.03 -16.34 -0.75
C PRO A 76 4.01 -15.96 -1.84
N GLY A 77 4.35 -16.23 -3.11
CA GLY A 77 3.67 -15.69 -4.28
C GLY A 77 2.15 -15.90 -4.38
N ASP A 78 1.62 -16.95 -3.75
CA ASP A 78 0.18 -17.26 -3.83
C ASP A 78 -0.67 -16.53 -2.76
N LEU A 79 -0.05 -16.06 -1.66
CA LEU A 79 -0.78 -15.47 -0.52
C LEU A 79 -1.40 -14.11 -0.85
N LEU A 80 -0.81 -13.40 -1.81
CA LEU A 80 -1.23 -12.05 -2.17
C LEU A 80 -2.18 -11.99 -3.37
N LEU A 81 -2.34 -13.12 -4.10
CA LEU A 81 -3.20 -13.22 -5.29
C LEU A 81 -4.66 -12.79 -5.08
N PRO A 82 -5.31 -13.05 -3.92
CA PRO A 82 -6.71 -12.66 -3.72
C PRO A 82 -6.93 -11.15 -3.54
N PHE A 83 -5.87 -10.36 -3.36
CA PHE A 83 -5.97 -8.95 -3.00
C PHE A 83 -5.70 -8.01 -4.17
N THR A 84 -6.36 -6.85 -4.17
CA THR A 84 -6.04 -5.76 -5.10
C THR A 84 -4.85 -4.96 -4.57
N ILE A 85 -3.64 -5.36 -4.97
CA ILE A 85 -2.39 -4.73 -4.50
C ILE A 85 -1.80 -3.80 -5.55
N ILE A 86 -1.51 -2.57 -5.13
CA ILE A 86 -0.70 -1.60 -5.88
C ILE A 86 0.66 -1.52 -5.21
N ALA A 87 1.69 -1.97 -5.93
CA ALA A 87 3.06 -1.90 -5.43
C ALA A 87 3.58 -0.45 -5.35
N VAL A 88 4.14 -0.06 -4.20
CA VAL A 88 4.74 1.24 -3.93
C VAL A 88 6.24 1.07 -3.67
N ASP A 89 7.06 2.00 -4.17
CA ASP A 89 8.48 2.00 -3.89
C ASP A 89 8.75 2.37 -2.42
N HIS A 90 9.62 1.62 -1.77
CA HIS A 90 10.03 1.90 -0.39
C HIS A 90 10.48 3.36 -0.19
N SER A 91 11.28 3.90 -1.12
CA SER A 91 11.73 5.29 -1.08
C SER A 91 10.59 6.30 -1.19
N ASP A 92 9.50 5.94 -1.88
CA ASP A 92 8.33 6.80 -2.00
C ASP A 92 7.57 6.86 -0.67
N LEU A 93 7.46 5.73 0.06
CA LEU A 93 6.91 5.70 1.41
C LEU A 93 7.76 6.54 2.38
N VAL A 94 9.07 6.31 2.42
CA VAL A 94 9.99 7.03 3.30
C VAL A 94 10.03 8.54 3.02
N ARG A 95 9.87 8.96 1.76
CA ARG A 95 9.88 10.39 1.38
C ARG A 95 8.49 11.03 1.38
N GLY A 96 7.42 10.26 1.60
CA GLY A 96 6.05 10.75 1.43
C GLY A 96 5.73 11.15 -0.02
N ASN A 97 6.39 10.54 -1.02
CA ASN A 97 6.14 10.83 -2.43
C ASN A 97 4.97 9.99 -2.95
N VAL A 98 3.82 10.64 -3.17
CA VAL A 98 2.58 9.95 -3.53
C VAL A 98 2.28 9.96 -5.03
N LEU A 99 3.11 10.59 -5.86
CA LEU A 99 2.81 10.82 -7.29
C LEU A 99 2.53 9.51 -8.04
N ASN A 100 3.41 8.52 -7.88
CA ASN A 100 3.27 7.22 -8.52
C ASN A 100 2.02 6.48 -8.04
N ALA A 101 1.75 6.52 -6.74
CA ALA A 101 0.58 5.89 -6.14
C ALA A 101 -0.73 6.52 -6.65
N VAL A 102 -0.80 7.84 -6.70
CA VAL A 102 -1.95 8.59 -7.23
C VAL A 102 -2.19 8.24 -8.70
N ASN A 103 -1.15 8.22 -9.53
CA ASN A 103 -1.31 7.89 -10.95
C ASN A 103 -1.85 6.47 -11.13
N LYS A 104 -1.31 5.49 -10.40
CA LYS A 104 -1.79 4.10 -10.46
C LYS A 104 -3.25 3.96 -10.00
N LEU A 105 -3.64 4.65 -8.92
CA LEU A 105 -5.01 4.66 -8.44
C LEU A 105 -5.99 5.24 -9.47
N LYS A 106 -5.61 6.35 -10.13
CA LYS A 106 -6.42 6.94 -11.20
C LYS A 106 -6.60 6.00 -12.40
N HIS A 107 -5.54 5.30 -12.82
CA HIS A 107 -5.66 4.31 -13.89
C HIS A 107 -6.59 3.16 -13.51
N LEU A 108 -6.51 2.68 -12.26
CA LEU A 108 -7.39 1.62 -11.76
C LEU A 108 -8.87 2.06 -11.76
N GLU A 109 -9.17 3.29 -11.33
CA GLU A 109 -10.54 3.84 -11.38
C GLU A 109 -11.07 3.98 -12.82
N ASN A 110 -10.20 4.31 -13.77
CA ASN A 110 -10.56 4.44 -15.18
C ASN A 110 -10.71 3.10 -15.92
N GLY A 111 -10.49 1.97 -15.24
CA GLY A 111 -10.56 0.63 -15.85
C GLY A 111 -9.35 0.27 -16.72
N ASP A 112 -8.28 1.08 -16.70
CA ASP A 112 -7.03 0.74 -17.36
C ASP A 112 -6.28 -0.30 -16.53
N PRO A 113 -5.85 -1.45 -17.11
CA PRO A 113 -5.06 -2.42 -16.38
C PRO A 113 -3.73 -1.79 -16.00
N CYS A 114 -3.63 -1.33 -14.75
CA CYS A 114 -2.41 -0.76 -14.20
C CYS A 114 -1.40 -1.88 -13.96
N GLY A 115 -0.68 -2.28 -15.03
CA GLY A 115 0.46 -3.20 -15.00
C GLY A 115 0.28 -4.36 -14.02
N SER A 116 -0.76 -5.18 -14.22
CA SER A 116 -0.90 -6.45 -13.53
C SER A 116 0.30 -7.32 -13.92
N LYS A 117 1.35 -7.30 -13.10
CA LYS A 117 2.26 -8.44 -13.07
C LYS A 117 1.49 -9.57 -12.41
N THR A 118 0.83 -10.37 -13.25
CA THR A 118 0.50 -11.75 -12.94
C THR A 118 1.83 -12.43 -12.62
N TYR A 119 2.09 -12.72 -11.34
CA TYR A 119 3.20 -13.57 -10.95
C TYR A 119 2.90 -14.97 -11.51
N SER A 120 3.49 -15.27 -12.67
CA SER A 120 3.48 -16.62 -13.23
C SER A 120 4.69 -17.37 -12.64
N LYS A 121 4.40 -18.58 -12.16
CA LYS A 121 5.30 -19.54 -11.50
C LYS A 121 6.63 -19.74 -12.21
#